data_AF-A0A914KZW1-F1
#
_entry.id   AF-A0A914KZW1-F1
#
_cell.length_a   1.000
_cell.length_b   1.000
_cell.length_c   1.000
_cell.angle_alpha   90.00
_cell.angle_beta   90.00
_cell.angle_gamma   90.00
#
_symmetry.space_group_name_H-M   'P 1'
#
loop_
_entity.id
_entity.type
_entity.pdbx_description
1 polymer ?
#
loop_
_entity_poly.entity_id
_entity_poly.type
_entity_poly.pdbx_seq_one_letter_code
_entity_poly.pdbx_strand_id
1 'polypeptide(L)'
;MAKLDVDICNQPRYLVNQCEVDIELLPNESSFLLSAPWDTAPKYHLEILACKLYVKQIELMDSLGFDIAKKLEIKPARYPMRKTSLKSLFISENRTDFNANIWTDHVPRRIILGMVDNKDFVGRQKTTPFYFQHFNLRDISINAGGVTFPAAPYSLDFPKGNYARIYHDMQEAVGYAGSLESNGISMFRYAYAGYCFFVFNLTNSQEDNGPEMFDLIKNGTTSIRMTFNEPVPTGGIVLVAMGEIDSLLMLDRNRTISTDISV
;
A
#
# COMPACT_ATOMS: atom_id res chain seq x y z
N MET A 1 -14.85 16.15 -6.82
CA MET A 1 -15.06 14.75 -7.26
C MET A 1 -13.75 14.03 -7.05
N ALA A 2 -13.74 12.90 -6.33
CA ALA A 2 -12.53 12.12 -6.10
C ALA A 2 -12.49 10.93 -7.06
N LYS A 3 -11.29 10.51 -7.46
CA LYS A 3 -11.08 9.30 -8.23
C LYS A 3 -11.33 8.09 -7.33
N LEU A 4 -11.98 7.06 -7.88
CA LEU A 4 -12.10 5.78 -7.19
C LEU A 4 -10.72 5.10 -7.14
N ASP A 5 -10.20 4.85 -5.94
CA ASP A 5 -8.90 4.24 -5.73
C ASP A 5 -8.99 2.72 -5.82
N VAL A 6 -8.92 2.22 -7.05
CA VAL A 6 -8.90 0.79 -7.39
C VAL A 6 -7.83 0.60 -8.46
N ASP A 7 -7.10 -0.52 -8.40
CA ASP A 7 -5.96 -0.82 -9.27
C ASP A 7 -6.21 -0.47 -10.76
N ILE A 8 -7.39 -0.83 -11.31
CA ILE A 8 -7.73 -0.62 -12.73
C ILE A 8 -8.04 0.84 -13.08
N CYS A 9 -8.52 1.60 -12.10
CA CYS A 9 -8.75 3.02 -12.26
C CYS A 9 -7.42 3.80 -12.21
N ASN A 10 -6.38 3.22 -11.59
CA ASN A 10 -5.09 3.85 -11.39
C ASN A 10 -4.16 3.87 -12.60
N GLN A 11 -4.46 3.08 -13.64
CA GLN A 11 -3.74 3.13 -14.90
C GLN A 11 -4.25 4.25 -15.85
N PRO A 12 -3.40 4.83 -16.71
CA PRO A 12 -3.75 6.03 -17.49
C PRO A 12 -4.56 5.78 -18.78
N ARG A 13 -4.77 4.52 -19.18
CA ARG A 13 -5.40 4.13 -20.45
C ARG A 13 -6.91 3.97 -20.30
N TYR A 14 -7.64 4.19 -21.38
CA TYR A 14 -9.07 3.88 -21.44
C TYR A 14 -9.29 2.39 -21.72
N LEU A 15 -10.31 1.81 -21.09
CA LEU A 15 -10.72 0.44 -21.37
C LEU A 15 -11.25 0.33 -22.81
N VAL A 16 -11.04 -0.82 -23.45
CA VAL A 16 -11.63 -1.12 -24.76
C VAL A 16 -13.15 -1.18 -24.64
N ASN A 17 -13.85 -0.91 -25.75
CA ASN A 17 -15.31 -0.96 -25.79
C ASN A 17 -15.84 -2.37 -25.46
N GLN A 18 -17.11 -2.43 -25.04
CA GLN A 18 -17.82 -3.68 -24.73
C GLN A 18 -17.21 -4.49 -23.58
N CYS A 19 -16.52 -3.84 -22.65
CA CYS A 19 -16.17 -4.42 -21.36
C CYS A 19 -17.32 -4.20 -20.37
N GLU A 20 -17.75 -5.27 -19.70
CA GLU A 20 -18.60 -5.20 -18.53
C GLU A 20 -17.72 -4.88 -17.30
N VAL A 21 -18.15 -3.93 -16.48
CA VAL A 21 -17.41 -3.48 -15.29
C VAL A 21 -18.39 -3.42 -14.13
N ASP A 22 -18.26 -4.38 -13.23
CA ASP A 22 -19.02 -4.44 -11.99
C ASP A 22 -18.17 -3.87 -10.85
N ILE A 23 -18.73 -2.92 -10.11
CA ILE A 23 -18.09 -2.29 -8.96
C ILE A 23 -18.98 -2.52 -7.75
N GLU A 24 -18.46 -3.31 -6.80
CA GLU A 24 -19.11 -3.55 -5.52
C GLU A 24 -18.41 -2.74 -4.42
N LEU A 25 -19.18 -1.98 -3.64
CA LEU A 25 -18.69 -1.17 -2.53
C LEU A 25 -19.31 -1.68 -1.23
N LEU A 26 -18.49 -2.27 -0.37
CA LEU A 26 -18.89 -2.82 0.91
C LEU A 26 -18.38 -1.91 2.03
N PRO A 27 -19.25 -1.16 2.74
CA PRO A 27 -18.83 -0.34 3.86
C PRO A 27 -18.48 -1.22 5.07
N ASN A 28 -17.41 -0.84 5.78
CA ASN A 28 -17.11 -1.41 7.09
C ASN A 28 -18.09 -0.93 8.17
N GLU A 29 -18.06 -1.57 9.34
CA GLU A 29 -18.86 -1.15 10.49
C GLU A 29 -18.54 0.29 10.93
N SER A 30 -19.56 1.03 11.37
CA SER A 30 -19.40 2.44 11.78
C SER A 30 -18.43 2.62 12.97
N SER A 31 -18.26 1.58 13.79
CA SER A 31 -17.30 1.52 14.90
C SER A 31 -15.84 1.65 14.45
N PHE A 32 -15.53 1.17 13.25
CA PHE A 32 -14.21 1.27 12.63
C PHE A 32 -14.03 2.58 11.86
N LEU A 33 -15.08 3.03 11.17
CA LEU A 33 -15.02 4.21 10.29
C LEU A 33 -15.00 5.55 11.04
N LEU A 34 -15.52 5.60 12.27
CA LEU A 34 -15.70 6.84 13.03
C LEU A 34 -14.90 6.82 14.35
N SER A 35 -14.11 7.87 14.57
CA SER A 35 -13.48 8.13 15.87
C SER A 35 -14.37 9.06 16.70
N ALA A 36 -14.83 8.61 17.86
CA ALA A 36 -15.70 9.39 18.73
C ALA A 36 -14.87 10.28 19.68
N PRO A 37 -15.39 11.45 20.10
CA PRO A 37 -14.76 12.25 21.14
C PRO A 37 -14.59 11.45 22.43
N TRP A 38 -13.47 11.66 23.14
CA TRP A 38 -13.10 10.86 24.33
C TRP A 38 -14.09 10.99 25.51
N ASP A 39 -14.83 12.10 25.56
CA ASP A 39 -15.56 12.59 26.74
C ASP A 39 -17.05 12.23 26.76
N THR A 40 -17.64 11.90 25.62
CA THR A 40 -19.05 11.50 25.54
C THR A 40 -19.13 10.14 24.86
N ALA A 41 -19.99 9.26 25.34
CA ALA A 41 -20.21 7.94 24.75
C ALA A 41 -21.45 7.86 23.81
N PRO A 42 -21.72 8.82 22.90
CA PRO A 42 -22.77 8.64 21.92
C PRO A 42 -22.28 7.66 20.85
N LYS A 43 -23.13 6.71 20.50
CA LYS A 43 -22.89 5.82 19.36
C LYS A 43 -23.16 6.60 18.09
N TYR A 44 -22.10 6.88 17.32
CA TYR A 44 -22.25 7.42 15.97
C TYR A 44 -22.45 6.29 14.96
N HIS A 45 -23.32 6.53 13.98
CA HIS A 45 -23.56 5.64 12.86
C HIS A 45 -23.30 6.40 11.55
N LEU A 46 -22.59 5.76 10.63
CA LEU A 46 -22.38 6.29 9.30
C LEU A 46 -23.52 5.82 8.39
N GLU A 47 -24.31 6.77 7.89
CA GLU A 47 -25.36 6.51 6.91
C GLU A 47 -24.98 7.14 5.57
N ILE A 48 -24.98 6.33 4.51
CA ILE A 48 -24.69 6.79 3.14
C ILE A 48 -26.00 7.23 2.50
N LEU A 49 -26.23 8.54 2.41
CA LEU A 49 -27.47 9.11 1.85
C LEU A 49 -27.54 8.98 0.31
N ALA A 50 -26.41 9.16 -0.37
CA ALA A 50 -26.31 9.04 -1.82
C ALA A 50 -24.87 8.74 -2.23
N CYS A 51 -24.70 7.80 -3.16
CA CYS A 51 -23.44 7.53 -3.85
C CYS A 51 -23.67 7.72 -5.35
N LYS A 52 -22.80 8.50 -6.02
CA LYS A 52 -22.87 8.73 -7.47
C LYS A 52 -21.52 8.43 -8.10
N LEU A 53 -21.49 7.53 -9.07
CA LEU A 53 -20.33 7.23 -9.88
C LEU A 53 -20.46 7.96 -11.23
N TYR A 54 -19.44 8.76 -11.58
CA TYR A 54 -19.35 9.41 -12.87
C TYR A 54 -18.28 8.70 -13.70
N VAL A 55 -18.65 8.21 -14.88
CA VAL A 55 -17.74 7.51 -15.80
C VAL A 55 -17.55 8.34 -17.05
N LYS A 56 -16.28 8.57 -17.43
CA LYS A 56 -15.94 9.26 -18.68
C LYS A 56 -15.89 8.24 -19.81
N GLN A 57 -16.74 8.42 -20.81
CA GLN A 57 -16.72 7.65 -22.06
C GLN A 57 -16.16 8.52 -23.18
N ILE A 58 -15.47 7.89 -24.15
CA ILE A 58 -14.92 8.55 -25.32
C ILE A 58 -15.55 7.94 -26.56
N GLU A 59 -16.09 8.79 -27.42
CA GLU A 59 -16.54 8.40 -28.75
C GLU A 59 -15.35 8.39 -29.71
N LEU A 60 -15.20 7.29 -30.45
CA LEU A 60 -14.10 7.09 -31.38
C LEU A 60 -14.63 7.22 -32.81
N MET A 61 -13.79 7.70 -33.73
CA MET A 61 -14.08 7.64 -35.16
C MET A 61 -14.15 6.18 -35.62
N ASP A 62 -15.07 5.85 -36.54
CA ASP A 62 -15.29 4.48 -37.00
C ASP A 62 -14.01 3.79 -37.51
N SER A 63 -13.15 4.53 -38.21
CA SER A 63 -11.87 4.03 -38.71
C SER A 63 -10.95 3.55 -37.59
N LEU A 64 -10.85 4.33 -36.51
CA LEU A 64 -10.04 3.98 -35.34
C LEU A 64 -10.65 2.81 -34.56
N GLY A 65 -11.97 2.75 -34.45
CA GLY A 65 -12.68 1.63 -33.85
C GLY A 65 -12.39 0.31 -34.58
N PHE A 66 -12.44 0.33 -35.93
CA PHE A 66 -12.12 -0.82 -36.76
C PHE A 66 -10.65 -1.25 -36.61
N ASP A 67 -9.72 -0.30 -36.60
CA ASP A 67 -8.29 -0.58 -36.41
C ASP A 67 -7.99 -1.22 -35.04
N ILE A 68 -8.64 -0.74 -33.97
CA ILE A 68 -8.51 -1.34 -32.64
C ILE A 68 -9.06 -2.76 -32.64
N ALA A 69 -10.24 -2.99 -33.23
CA ALA A 69 -10.85 -4.31 -33.32
C ALA A 69 -9.95 -5.31 -34.08
N LYS A 70 -9.39 -4.90 -35.23
CA LYS A 70 -8.46 -5.72 -36.01
C LYS A 70 -7.16 -6.01 -35.27
N LYS A 71 -6.62 -5.04 -34.52
CA LYS A 71 -5.43 -5.27 -33.67
C LYS A 71 -5.71 -6.27 -32.55
N LEU A 72 -6.91 -6.21 -31.98
CA LEU A 72 -7.33 -7.10 -30.90
C LEU A 72 -7.46 -8.57 -31.34
N GLU A 73 -7.66 -8.83 -32.64
CA GLU A 73 -7.61 -10.19 -33.20
C GLU A 73 -6.20 -10.79 -33.17
N ILE A 74 -5.16 -9.94 -33.23
CA ILE A 74 -3.76 -10.38 -33.33
C ILE A 74 -3.09 -10.36 -31.96
N LYS A 75 -3.38 -9.34 -31.14
CA LYS A 75 -2.75 -9.14 -29.83
C LYS A 75 -3.78 -8.66 -28.81
N PRO A 76 -3.77 -9.18 -27.58
CA PRO A 76 -4.65 -8.68 -26.52
C PRO A 76 -4.30 -7.24 -26.16
N ALA A 77 -5.31 -6.48 -25.73
CA ALA A 77 -5.09 -5.18 -25.12
C ALA A 77 -4.41 -5.38 -23.77
N ARG A 78 -3.37 -4.59 -23.49
CA ARG A 78 -2.53 -4.72 -22.29
C ARG A 78 -2.67 -3.47 -21.43
N TYR A 79 -2.99 -3.66 -20.17
CA TYR A 79 -3.19 -2.61 -19.18
C TYR A 79 -2.20 -2.82 -18.03
N PRO A 80 -1.07 -2.07 -18.00
CA PRO A 80 -0.16 -2.13 -16.87
C PRO A 80 -0.86 -1.51 -15.65
N MET A 81 -0.80 -2.19 -14.52
CA MET A 81 -1.50 -1.82 -13.29
C MET A 81 -0.56 -1.97 -12.11
N ARG A 82 -0.77 -1.14 -11.09
CA ARG A 82 -0.16 -1.32 -9.76
C ARG A 82 -1.21 -1.94 -8.88
N LYS A 83 -0.98 -3.18 -8.46
CA LYS A 83 -1.84 -3.92 -7.54
C LYS A 83 -1.37 -3.70 -6.12
N THR A 84 -2.28 -3.27 -5.25
CA THR A 84 -2.00 -3.15 -3.83
C THR A 84 -2.30 -4.47 -3.13
N SER A 85 -1.32 -5.03 -2.41
CA SER A 85 -1.46 -6.24 -1.60
C SER A 85 -1.26 -5.90 -0.14
N LEU A 86 -2.27 -6.15 0.69
CA LEU A 86 -2.23 -5.96 2.14
C LEU A 86 -2.08 -7.30 2.86
N LYS A 87 -1.17 -7.37 3.83
CA LYS A 87 -1.00 -8.49 4.75
C LYS A 87 -0.80 -7.98 6.16
N SER A 88 -1.48 -8.60 7.12
CA SER A 88 -1.32 -8.33 8.55
C SER A 88 -0.60 -9.49 9.23
N LEU A 89 0.40 -9.20 10.05
CA LEU A 89 1.17 -10.18 10.82
C LEU A 89 1.11 -9.82 12.31
N PHE A 90 0.79 -10.80 13.15
CA PHE A 90 0.79 -10.60 14.60
C PHE A 90 2.18 -10.86 15.18
N ILE A 91 2.67 -9.94 16.00
CA ILE A 91 3.91 -10.04 16.75
C ILE A 91 3.57 -10.18 18.23
N SER A 92 3.92 -11.32 18.80
CA SER A 92 3.63 -11.65 20.20
C SER A 92 4.36 -10.73 21.18
N GLU A 93 3.74 -10.50 22.33
CA GLU A 93 4.35 -9.77 23.44
C GLU A 93 5.68 -10.37 23.91
N ASN A 94 6.50 -9.56 24.57
CA ASN A 94 7.79 -9.92 25.16
C ASN A 94 8.83 -10.46 24.15
N ARG A 95 8.64 -10.25 22.85
CA ARG A 95 9.65 -10.53 21.83
C ARG A 95 10.53 -9.31 21.57
N THR A 96 11.81 -9.55 21.31
CA THR A 96 12.80 -8.53 20.91
C THR A 96 13.17 -8.61 19.44
N ASP A 97 12.69 -9.63 18.75
CA ASP A 97 13.05 -9.98 17.39
C ASP A 97 11.86 -10.65 16.70
N PHE A 98 11.71 -10.34 15.41
CA PHE A 98 10.64 -10.84 14.58
C PHE A 98 11.15 -11.06 13.15
N ASN A 99 10.80 -12.19 12.57
CA ASN A 99 11.10 -12.54 11.20
C ASN A 99 9.93 -13.29 10.56
N ALA A 100 9.56 -12.91 9.35
CA ALA A 100 8.46 -13.54 8.63
C ALA A 100 8.60 -13.37 7.12
N ASN A 101 8.08 -14.33 6.36
CA ASN A 101 7.86 -14.16 4.92
C ASN A 101 6.55 -13.41 4.72
N ILE A 102 6.58 -12.29 4.00
CA ILE A 102 5.38 -11.50 3.70
C ILE A 102 4.81 -11.97 2.36
N TRP A 103 5.61 -12.00 1.29
CA TRP A 103 5.20 -12.47 -0.03
C TRP A 103 6.12 -13.59 -0.50
N THR A 104 5.57 -14.63 -1.12
CA THR A 104 6.36 -15.82 -1.50
C THR A 104 6.63 -15.88 -3.00
N ASP A 105 5.70 -15.37 -3.81
CA ASP A 105 5.72 -15.55 -5.28
C ASP A 105 6.08 -14.27 -6.05
N HIS A 106 5.94 -13.11 -5.42
CA HIS A 106 6.19 -11.81 -6.04
C HIS A 106 7.03 -10.93 -5.12
N VAL A 107 7.93 -10.17 -5.75
CA VAL A 107 8.69 -9.10 -5.09
C VAL A 107 7.97 -7.78 -5.39
N PRO A 108 7.39 -7.11 -4.37
CA PRO A 108 6.80 -5.80 -4.55
C PRO A 108 7.84 -4.78 -5.03
N ARG A 109 7.41 -3.77 -5.78
CA ARG A 109 8.25 -2.63 -6.14
C ARG A 109 8.48 -1.70 -4.95
N ARG A 110 7.46 -1.59 -4.08
CA ARG A 110 7.47 -0.76 -2.89
C ARG A 110 6.76 -1.48 -1.77
N ILE A 111 7.31 -1.37 -0.57
CA ILE A 111 6.72 -1.94 0.63
C ILE A 111 6.55 -0.84 1.66
N ILE A 112 5.33 -0.68 2.16
CA ILE A 112 4.97 0.24 3.22
C ILE A 112 4.54 -0.59 4.42
N LEU A 113 5.15 -0.31 5.57
CA LEU A 113 4.92 -1.04 6.80
C LEU A 113 4.48 -0.08 7.88
N GLY A 114 3.46 -0.46 8.63
CA GLY A 114 3.01 0.24 9.82
C GLY A 114 2.77 -0.75 10.94
N MET A 115 3.11 -0.39 12.16
CA MET A 115 2.81 -1.20 13.34
C MET A 115 1.76 -0.50 14.19
N VAL A 116 0.78 -1.25 14.67
CA VAL A 116 -0.28 -0.77 15.55
C VAL A 116 -0.44 -1.71 16.73
N ASP A 117 -1.01 -1.20 17.83
CA ASP A 117 -1.37 -2.06 18.96
C ASP A 117 -2.45 -3.04 18.50
N ASN A 118 -2.34 -4.30 18.91
CA ASN A 118 -3.33 -5.32 18.57
C ASN A 118 -4.76 -4.93 18.99
N LYS A 119 -4.92 -4.20 20.10
CA LYS A 119 -6.21 -3.70 20.57
C LYS A 119 -6.81 -2.65 19.64
N ASP A 120 -5.96 -1.91 18.94
CA ASP A 120 -6.34 -0.79 18.07
C ASP A 120 -6.57 -1.25 16.63
N PHE A 121 -5.91 -2.34 16.20
CA PHE A 121 -6.08 -2.91 14.86
C PHE A 121 -7.54 -3.29 14.54
N VAL A 122 -8.27 -3.83 15.52
CA VAL A 122 -9.70 -4.18 15.35
C VAL A 122 -10.58 -2.92 15.28
N GLY A 123 -10.11 -1.80 15.83
CA GLY A 123 -10.85 -0.54 15.91
C GLY A 123 -11.88 -0.53 17.03
N ARG A 124 -11.89 0.53 17.84
CA ARG A 124 -12.94 0.81 18.83
C ARG A 124 -13.29 2.29 18.78
N GLN A 125 -14.48 2.70 19.23
CA GLN A 125 -14.85 4.13 19.21
C GLN A 125 -13.87 5.06 19.95
N LYS A 126 -13.07 4.52 20.89
CA LYS A 126 -12.07 5.26 21.66
C LYS A 126 -10.64 5.10 21.16
N THR A 127 -10.36 4.14 20.28
CA THR A 127 -9.01 3.86 19.79
C THR A 127 -8.99 3.68 18.29
N THR A 128 -7.94 4.19 17.64
CA THR A 128 -7.91 4.30 16.18
C THR A 128 -6.90 3.32 15.59
N PRO A 129 -7.29 2.54 14.55
CA PRO A 129 -6.37 1.66 13.81
C PRO A 129 -5.35 2.45 12.99
N PHE A 130 -5.45 3.78 12.95
CA PHE A 130 -4.56 4.67 12.21
C PHE A 130 -3.44 5.30 13.06
N TYR A 131 -3.26 4.84 14.31
CA TYR A 131 -2.19 5.30 15.19
C TYR A 131 -0.95 4.39 15.07
N PHE A 132 -0.13 4.66 14.05
CA PHE A 132 1.04 3.86 13.71
C PHE A 132 2.25 4.25 14.55
N GLN A 133 2.77 3.32 15.34
CA GLN A 133 3.83 3.55 16.33
C GLN A 133 5.11 2.80 15.98
N HIS A 134 6.23 3.31 16.50
CA HIS A 134 7.54 2.70 16.28
C HIS A 134 7.84 1.53 17.23
N PHE A 135 7.12 1.39 18.36
CA PHE A 135 7.32 0.34 19.38
C PHE A 135 8.79 0.09 19.78
N ASN A 136 9.58 1.17 19.88
CA ASN A 136 11.01 1.12 20.16
C ASN A 136 11.81 0.19 19.23
N LEU A 137 11.41 0.13 17.94
CA LEU A 137 12.17 -0.54 16.89
C LEU A 137 13.63 -0.06 16.87
N ARG A 138 14.55 -1.02 16.77
CA ARG A 138 16.00 -0.82 16.71
C ARG A 138 16.53 -0.96 15.29
N ASP A 139 16.08 -1.99 14.59
CA ASP A 139 16.50 -2.26 13.21
C ASP A 139 15.36 -2.94 12.45
N ILE A 140 15.29 -2.64 11.15
CA ILE A 140 14.33 -3.21 10.23
C ILE A 140 15.00 -3.40 8.88
N SER A 141 14.83 -4.60 8.33
CA SER A 141 15.36 -4.95 7.02
C SER A 141 14.38 -5.85 6.26
N ILE A 142 14.39 -5.68 4.94
CA ILE A 142 13.63 -6.49 4.00
C ILE A 142 14.62 -7.27 3.15
N ASN A 143 14.45 -8.58 3.09
CA ASN A 143 15.14 -9.41 2.09
C ASN A 143 14.15 -9.72 0.97
N ALA A 144 14.43 -9.20 -0.22
CA ALA A 144 13.63 -9.35 -1.42
C ALA A 144 14.48 -10.03 -2.50
N GLY A 145 14.15 -11.29 -2.82
CA GLY A 145 14.87 -12.03 -3.86
C GLY A 145 16.37 -12.21 -3.61
N GLY A 146 16.79 -12.30 -2.32
CA GLY A 146 18.19 -12.45 -1.93
C GLY A 146 18.94 -11.14 -1.71
N VAL A 147 18.34 -9.99 -2.06
CA VAL A 147 18.92 -8.65 -1.79
C VAL A 147 18.31 -8.08 -0.52
N THR A 148 19.13 -7.50 0.35
CA THR A 148 18.69 -6.90 1.62
C THR A 148 18.62 -5.38 1.53
N PHE A 149 17.51 -4.82 2.01
CA PHE A 149 17.20 -3.39 2.05
C PHE A 149 16.94 -2.96 3.51
N PRO A 150 17.54 -1.88 4.01
CA PRO A 150 18.61 -1.12 3.36
C PRO A 150 19.92 -1.94 3.31
N ALA A 151 20.87 -1.55 2.45
CA ALA A 151 22.18 -2.21 2.41
C ALA A 151 22.98 -2.01 3.71
N ALA A 152 22.88 -0.82 4.31
CA ALA A 152 23.46 -0.51 5.61
C ALA A 152 22.34 -0.51 6.67
N PRO A 153 22.43 -1.38 7.71
CA PRO A 153 21.38 -1.53 8.71
C PRO A 153 21.10 -0.22 9.45
N TYR A 154 19.94 -0.16 10.08
CA TYR A 154 19.60 0.95 10.96
C TYR A 154 20.10 0.69 12.38
N SER A 155 20.30 1.76 13.13
CA SER A 155 20.54 1.73 14.58
C SER A 155 19.62 2.78 15.21
N LEU A 156 18.35 2.44 15.26
CA LEU A 156 17.27 3.33 15.66
C LEU A 156 17.18 3.41 17.18
N ASP A 157 16.99 4.63 17.67
CA ASP A 157 16.70 4.94 19.07
C ASP A 157 15.78 6.18 19.07
N PHE A 158 14.48 5.93 19.07
CA PHE A 158 13.46 6.98 19.01
C PHE A 158 13.55 7.95 20.19
N PRO A 159 13.65 7.48 21.46
CA PRO A 159 13.84 8.35 22.62
C PRO A 159 15.07 9.27 22.51
N LYS A 160 16.18 8.80 21.91
CA LYS A 160 17.41 9.61 21.76
C LYS A 160 17.48 10.43 20.47
N GLY A 161 16.44 10.42 19.63
CA GLY A 161 16.45 11.18 18.38
C GLY A 161 17.09 10.48 17.18
N ASN A 162 17.52 9.22 17.33
CA ASN A 162 18.19 8.47 16.27
C ASN A 162 17.17 7.82 15.33
N TYR A 163 16.46 8.63 14.55
CA TYR A 163 15.50 8.18 13.54
C TYR A 163 15.45 9.09 12.30
N ALA A 164 16.36 10.06 12.20
CA ALA A 164 16.43 10.99 11.07
C ALA A 164 16.59 10.29 9.73
N ARG A 165 17.46 9.26 9.67
CA ARG A 165 17.72 8.50 8.43
C ARG A 165 16.48 7.76 7.95
N ILE A 166 15.84 6.97 8.81
CA ILE A 166 14.66 6.19 8.39
C ILE A 166 13.47 7.07 8.04
N TYR A 167 13.33 8.25 8.67
CA TYR A 167 12.36 9.27 8.28
C TYR A 167 12.69 9.86 6.90
N HIS A 168 13.95 10.19 6.62
CA HIS A 168 14.36 10.68 5.31
C HIS A 168 14.13 9.64 4.21
N ASP A 169 14.57 8.40 4.45
CA ASP A 169 14.40 7.27 3.51
C ASP A 169 12.90 7.03 3.22
N MET A 170 12.04 7.17 4.23
CA MET A 170 10.58 7.13 4.04
C MET A 170 10.11 8.23 3.08
N GLN A 171 10.50 9.49 3.33
CA GLN A 171 10.10 10.63 2.49
C GLN A 171 10.64 10.54 1.06
N GLU A 172 11.82 9.96 0.87
CA GLU A 172 12.40 9.68 -0.43
C GLU A 172 11.60 8.60 -1.17
N ALA A 173 11.30 7.49 -0.50
CA ALA A 173 10.55 6.39 -1.09
C ALA A 173 9.11 6.75 -1.45
N VAL A 174 8.48 7.71 -0.75
CA VAL A 174 7.16 8.24 -1.14
C VAL A 174 7.22 9.40 -2.14
N GLY A 175 8.41 9.88 -2.50
CA GLY A 175 8.62 10.90 -3.54
C GLY A 175 8.55 12.35 -3.07
N TYR A 176 8.56 12.62 -1.76
CA TYR A 176 8.52 13.99 -1.22
C TYR A 176 9.91 14.56 -0.90
N ALA A 177 10.94 13.73 -0.72
CA ALA A 177 12.30 14.21 -0.45
C ALA A 177 12.80 15.10 -1.61
N GLY A 178 13.31 16.29 -1.27
CA GLY A 178 13.79 17.26 -2.25
C GLY A 178 12.69 17.96 -3.08
N SER A 179 11.42 17.67 -2.84
CA SER A 179 10.29 18.34 -3.49
C SER A 179 9.81 19.56 -2.69
N LEU A 180 9.03 20.45 -3.32
CA LEU A 180 8.31 21.52 -2.64
C LEU A 180 6.96 21.06 -2.06
N GLU A 181 6.61 19.79 -2.27
CA GLU A 181 5.37 19.19 -1.78
C GLU A 181 5.59 18.47 -0.45
N SER A 182 4.50 18.21 0.28
CA SER A 182 4.57 17.53 1.58
C SER A 182 3.35 16.64 1.80
N ASN A 183 3.57 15.48 2.41
CA ASN A 183 2.51 14.63 2.96
C ASN A 183 1.98 15.07 4.33
N GLY A 184 2.52 16.15 4.91
CA GLY A 184 2.09 16.65 6.23
C GLY A 184 2.56 15.81 7.43
N ILE A 185 3.41 14.80 7.20
CA ILE A 185 4.07 14.01 8.25
C ILE A 185 5.41 14.67 8.55
N SER A 186 5.45 15.49 9.60
CA SER A 186 6.70 16.03 10.12
C SER A 186 7.50 14.97 10.87
N MET A 187 8.81 15.18 11.02
CA MET A 187 9.68 14.32 11.83
C MET A 187 9.16 14.17 13.28
N PHE A 188 8.57 15.22 13.86
CA PHE A 188 7.91 15.15 15.16
C PHE A 188 6.68 14.23 15.13
N ARG A 189 5.81 14.36 14.11
CA ARG A 189 4.62 13.50 13.98
C ARG A 189 4.97 12.04 13.75
N TYR A 190 6.03 11.81 12.98
CA TYR A 190 6.58 10.49 12.70
C TYR A 190 6.99 9.76 13.99
N ALA A 191 7.71 10.44 14.90
CA ALA A 191 8.18 9.84 16.14
C ALA A 191 7.13 9.83 17.26
N TYR A 192 6.29 10.87 17.37
CA TYR A 192 5.52 11.13 18.59
C TYR A 192 4.00 11.26 18.40
N ALA A 193 3.48 11.21 17.17
CA ALA A 193 2.05 11.45 16.91
C ALA A 193 1.36 10.32 16.14
N GLY A 194 1.93 9.12 16.07
CA GLY A 194 1.25 7.97 15.47
C GLY A 194 1.25 7.93 13.95
N TYR A 195 2.26 8.52 13.31
CA TYR A 195 2.43 8.51 11.85
C TYR A 195 3.75 7.84 11.44
N CYS A 196 4.14 6.78 12.15
CA CYS A 196 5.39 6.07 11.92
C CYS A 196 5.19 4.96 10.88
N PHE A 197 5.61 5.22 9.64
CA PHE A 197 5.66 4.23 8.57
C PHE A 197 7.10 3.91 8.17
N PHE A 198 7.33 2.68 7.74
CA PHE A 198 8.62 2.27 7.18
C PHE A 198 8.39 1.94 5.71
N VAL A 199 9.04 2.69 4.82
CA VAL A 199 8.81 2.59 3.38
C VAL A 199 10.11 2.21 2.70
N PHE A 200 10.05 1.16 1.90
CA PHE A 200 11.19 0.62 1.16
C PHE A 200 10.88 0.64 -0.32
N ASN A 201 11.70 1.36 -1.08
CA ASN A 201 11.69 1.31 -2.53
C ASN A 201 12.62 0.20 -3.02
N LEU A 202 12.05 -0.80 -3.69
CA LEU A 202 12.74 -1.97 -4.22
C LEU A 202 12.95 -1.89 -5.75
N THR A 203 12.58 -0.77 -6.38
CA THR A 203 12.83 -0.56 -7.82
C THR A 203 14.33 -0.48 -8.11
N ASN A 204 14.72 -0.88 -9.32
CA ASN A 204 16.14 -0.84 -9.72
C ASN A 204 16.63 0.59 -9.93
N SER A 205 15.74 1.47 -10.41
CA SER A 205 16.05 2.88 -10.65
C SER A 205 16.08 3.70 -9.36
N GLN A 206 15.46 3.21 -8.28
CA GLN A 206 15.14 4.00 -7.07
C GLN A 206 14.30 5.26 -7.32
N GLU A 207 13.94 5.51 -8.57
CA GLU A 207 13.03 6.56 -9.02
C GLU A 207 11.69 5.92 -9.30
N ASP A 208 10.63 6.31 -8.59
CA ASP A 208 9.30 5.72 -8.77
C ASP A 208 8.19 6.79 -8.75
N ASN A 209 8.43 7.85 -9.52
CA ASN A 209 7.62 9.07 -9.49
C ASN A 209 6.65 9.20 -10.68
N GLY A 210 6.53 8.19 -11.55
CA GLY A 210 5.70 8.25 -12.75
C GLY A 210 4.71 7.09 -12.87
N PRO A 211 3.40 7.35 -13.15
CA PRO A 211 2.40 6.30 -13.38
C PRO A 211 2.69 5.47 -14.65
N GLU A 212 3.61 5.93 -15.49
CA GLU A 212 4.04 5.25 -16.71
C GLU A 212 5.25 4.32 -16.51
N MET A 213 5.90 4.38 -15.34
CA MET A 213 7.10 3.58 -15.07
C MET A 213 6.70 2.18 -14.58
N PHE A 214 6.87 1.20 -15.48
CA PHE A 214 6.61 -0.21 -15.24
C PHE A 214 7.94 -0.97 -15.25
N ASP A 215 8.33 -1.54 -14.11
CA ASP A 215 9.53 -2.36 -14.00
C ASP A 215 9.22 -3.80 -14.40
N LEU A 216 10.27 -4.60 -14.66
CA LEU A 216 10.08 -6.03 -14.85
C LEU A 216 9.49 -6.64 -13.57
N ILE A 217 8.42 -7.43 -13.74
CA ILE A 217 7.83 -8.23 -12.67
C ILE A 217 8.89 -9.23 -12.20
N LYS A 218 9.24 -9.15 -10.92
CA LYS A 218 10.21 -10.03 -10.27
C LYS A 218 9.48 -11.06 -9.41
N ASN A 219 9.78 -12.33 -9.65
CA ASN A 219 9.31 -13.41 -8.79
C ASN A 219 10.35 -13.71 -7.73
N GLY A 220 9.88 -13.99 -6.52
CA GLY A 220 10.76 -14.29 -5.41
C GLY A 220 10.08 -14.07 -4.07
N THR A 221 10.74 -14.55 -3.03
CA THR A 221 10.27 -14.37 -1.66
C THR A 221 10.75 -13.03 -1.11
N THR A 222 9.81 -12.33 -0.50
CA THR A 222 10.03 -11.11 0.27
C THR A 222 9.80 -11.43 1.74
N SER A 223 10.85 -11.28 2.53
CA SER A 223 10.83 -11.52 3.97
C SER A 223 11.25 -10.28 4.72
N ILE A 224 10.78 -10.18 5.96
CA ILE A 224 11.08 -9.07 6.85
C ILE A 224 11.81 -9.57 8.09
N ARG A 225 12.72 -8.74 8.58
CA ARG A 225 13.37 -8.91 9.88
C ARG A 225 13.29 -7.60 10.65
N MET A 226 12.88 -7.68 11.90
CA MET A 226 12.82 -6.56 12.84
C MET A 226 13.50 -6.95 14.14
N THR A 227 14.13 -5.96 14.78
CA THR A 227 14.55 -6.08 16.17
C THR A 227 14.18 -4.83 16.95
N PHE A 228 13.91 -4.98 18.24
CA PHE A 228 13.40 -3.92 19.12
C PHE A 228 14.40 -3.65 20.26
N ASN A 229 14.47 -2.39 20.69
CA ASN A 229 15.27 -1.98 21.86
C ASN A 229 14.59 -2.39 23.17
N GLU A 230 13.25 -2.50 23.16
CA GLU A 230 12.44 -2.97 24.26
C GLU A 230 11.56 -4.13 23.79
N PRO A 231 11.20 -5.08 24.68
CA PRO A 231 10.29 -6.15 24.32
C PRO A 231 8.93 -5.59 23.87
N VAL A 232 8.31 -6.25 22.88
CA VAL A 232 6.96 -5.91 22.41
C VAL A 232 5.98 -5.83 23.59
N PRO A 233 5.14 -4.78 23.69
CA PRO A 233 4.27 -4.57 24.83
C PRO A 233 3.23 -5.67 25.02
N THR A 234 2.68 -5.74 26.23
CA THR A 234 1.63 -6.69 26.61
C THR A 234 0.39 -6.57 25.71
N GLY A 235 -0.08 -7.69 25.19
CA GLY A 235 -1.16 -7.76 24.19
C GLY A 235 -0.69 -7.89 22.74
N GLY A 236 0.62 -7.73 22.49
CA GLY A 236 1.23 -7.85 21.17
C GLY A 236 0.90 -6.69 20.24
N ILE A 237 1.56 -6.67 19.08
CA ILE A 237 1.37 -5.65 18.04
C ILE A 237 1.01 -6.31 16.71
N VAL A 238 0.32 -5.58 15.85
CA VAL A 238 0.01 -6.01 14.49
C VAL A 238 0.85 -5.19 13.52
N LEU A 239 1.65 -5.88 12.72
CA LEU A 239 2.35 -5.33 11.57
C LEU A 239 1.43 -5.38 10.36
N VAL A 240 1.09 -4.21 9.82
CA VAL A 240 0.39 -4.07 8.54
C VAL A 240 1.43 -3.83 7.46
N ALA A 241 1.50 -4.74 6.50
CA ALA A 241 2.36 -4.65 5.34
C ALA A 241 1.54 -4.43 4.08
N MET A 242 1.81 -3.32 3.39
CA MET A 242 1.28 -3.00 2.08
C MET A 242 2.39 -3.12 1.05
N GLY A 243 2.18 -3.95 0.04
CA GLY A 243 3.08 -4.11 -1.09
C GLY A 243 2.42 -3.57 -2.35
N GLU A 244 3.12 -2.71 -3.09
CA GLU A 244 2.76 -2.34 -4.44
C GLU A 244 3.42 -3.32 -5.41
N ILE A 245 2.62 -4.02 -6.21
CA ILE A 245 3.08 -5.06 -7.12
C ILE A 245 2.70 -4.67 -8.54
N ASP A 246 3.68 -4.68 -9.44
CA ASP A 246 3.41 -4.48 -10.86
C ASP A 246 2.68 -5.69 -11.44
N SER A 247 1.56 -5.42 -12.10
CA SER A 247 0.71 -6.43 -12.72
C SER A 247 0.30 -5.99 -14.12
N LEU A 248 -0.01 -6.96 -14.98
CA LEU A 248 -0.50 -6.72 -16.33
C LEU A 248 -1.84 -7.41 -16.50
N LEU A 249 -2.88 -6.62 -16.78
CA LEU A 249 -4.18 -7.11 -17.18
C LEU A 249 -4.25 -7.17 -18.70
N MET A 250 -4.59 -8.32 -19.24
CA MET A 250 -4.79 -8.55 -20.65
C MET A 250 -6.26 -8.80 -20.96
N LEU A 251 -6.75 -8.17 -22.02
CA LEU A 251 -8.09 -8.37 -22.56
C LEU A 251 -7.97 -8.89 -23.99
N ASP A 252 -8.53 -10.06 -24.25
CA ASP A 252 -8.54 -10.67 -25.59
C ASP A 252 -9.71 -10.14 -26.46
N ARG A 253 -9.82 -10.68 -27.68
CA ARG A 253 -10.92 -10.37 -28.61
C ARG A 253 -12.30 -10.59 -28.00
N ASN A 254 -12.46 -11.63 -27.18
CA ASN A 254 -13.71 -12.02 -26.55
C ASN A 254 -13.97 -11.28 -25.23
N ARG A 255 -13.10 -10.33 -24.85
CA ARG A 255 -13.12 -9.64 -23.56
C ARG A 255 -12.87 -10.57 -22.37
N THR A 256 -12.27 -11.73 -22.61
CA THR A 256 -11.75 -12.59 -21.55
C THR A 256 -10.57 -11.88 -20.89
N ILE A 257 -10.60 -11.82 -19.56
CA ILE A 257 -9.53 -11.24 -18.76
C ILE A 257 -8.50 -12.34 -18.48
N SER A 258 -7.22 -12.02 -18.68
CA SER A 258 -6.11 -12.78 -18.12
C SER A 258 -5.14 -11.85 -17.41
N THR A 259 -4.54 -12.34 -16.32
CA THR A 259 -3.55 -11.61 -15.53
C THR A 259 -2.27 -12.42 -15.42
N ASP A 260 -1.12 -11.74 -15.44
CA ASP A 260 0.19 -12.40 -15.31
C ASP A 260 0.49 -12.89 -13.88
N ILE A 261 -0.33 -12.49 -12.90
CA ILE A 261 -0.25 -12.91 -11.51
C ILE A 261 -1.39 -13.87 -11.20
N SER A 262 -1.07 -15.04 -10.65
CA SER A 262 -2.04 -15.95 -10.06
C SER A 262 -2.77 -15.25 -8.91
N VAL A 263 -4.10 -15.16 -9.03
CA VAL A 263 -4.99 -14.56 -8.03
C VAL A 263 -4.92 -15.31 -6.71
#